data_AF-A0A7S1F0C1-F1
#
_entry.id   AF-A0A7S1F0C1-F1
#
_cell.length_a   1.000
_cell.length_b   1.000
_cell.length_c   1.000
_cell.angle_alpha   90.00
_cell.angle_beta   90.00
_cell.angle_gamma   90.00
#
_symmetry.space_group_name_H-M   'P 1'
#
loop_
_entity.id
_entity.type
_entity.pdbx_description
1 polymer ?
#
loop_
_entity_poly.entity_id
_entity_poly.type
_entity_poly.pdbx_seq_one_letter_code
_entity_poly.pdbx_strand_id
1 'polypeptide(L)'
;ERFVVVAPFASVREPIAVVSKTRTKANRFGVTVPYVDDFDEELTWQTFLLVCQSLGCDMSRLSVVGYSMGGQAAWDLMCRHGSNLAAGVPFAACCCWKGDSWKLQDVVLNLSRVTIRSYCGKADTTYSWRDFSWIAERRGRAPYPWQRNQDHADGVSTEVFEWDWRLQLCLVNGTASCHCCWDVVFHNEESFLLFTWLEQIHCETPIQVTLDKHSALQFWGDSLPRQNTESVHVCFEKN
;
A
#
# COMPACT_ATOMS: atom_id res chain seq x y z
N GLU A 1 -17.67 -12.57 -5.39
CA GLU A 1 -16.31 -11.99 -5.50
C GLU A 1 -15.71 -11.90 -4.10
N ARG A 2 -14.44 -12.28 -3.92
CA ARG A 2 -13.75 -12.28 -2.61
C ARG A 2 -13.13 -10.91 -2.28
N PHE A 3 -12.70 -10.19 -3.30
CA PHE A 3 -12.04 -8.88 -3.20
C PHE A 3 -12.49 -7.95 -4.33
N VAL A 4 -12.49 -6.65 -4.04
CA VAL A 4 -12.51 -5.58 -5.03
C VAL A 4 -11.13 -4.95 -5.04
N VAL A 5 -10.47 -4.90 -6.20
CA VAL A 5 -9.14 -4.29 -6.35
C VAL A 5 -9.29 -2.93 -7.01
N VAL A 6 -8.82 -1.89 -6.32
CA VAL A 6 -8.74 -0.52 -6.85
C VAL A 6 -7.27 -0.22 -7.13
N ALA A 7 -6.90 -0.15 -8.42
CA ALA A 7 -5.52 0.07 -8.85
C ALA A 7 -5.38 1.47 -9.47
N PRO A 8 -4.95 2.48 -8.70
CA PRO A 8 -4.74 3.82 -9.23
C PRO A 8 -3.52 3.87 -10.18
N PHE A 9 -3.61 4.62 -11.27
CA PHE A 9 -2.52 4.84 -12.22
C PHE A 9 -1.96 6.27 -12.09
N ALA A 10 -0.69 6.40 -11.72
CA ALA A 10 -0.01 7.68 -11.66
C ALA A 10 0.98 7.82 -12.82
N SER A 11 0.50 8.36 -13.94
CA SER A 11 1.35 8.79 -15.06
C SER A 11 1.48 10.31 -15.08
N VAL A 12 2.49 10.85 -15.78
CA VAL A 12 2.61 12.30 -15.97
C VAL A 12 1.30 12.82 -16.57
N ARG A 13 0.71 13.84 -15.92
CA ARG A 13 -0.63 14.45 -16.18
C ARG A 13 -1.81 13.80 -15.46
N GLU A 14 -1.64 12.62 -14.87
CA GLU A 14 -2.68 12.08 -14.00
C GLU A 14 -2.73 12.90 -12.69
N PRO A 15 -3.94 13.20 -12.17
CA PRO A 15 -4.09 14.04 -10.97
C PRO A 15 -3.33 13.52 -9.75
N ILE A 16 -3.23 12.20 -9.60
CA ILE A 16 -2.57 11.55 -8.48
C ILE A 16 -1.04 11.43 -8.63
N ALA A 17 -0.45 11.89 -9.74
CA ALA A 17 1.00 11.75 -9.95
C ALA A 17 1.76 12.94 -9.36
N VAL A 18 2.65 12.68 -8.39
CA VAL A 18 3.66 13.64 -7.94
C VAL A 18 4.82 13.59 -8.92
N VAL A 19 4.80 14.49 -9.89
CA VAL A 19 5.82 14.54 -10.96
C VAL A 19 7.12 15.13 -10.44
N SER A 20 8.24 14.47 -10.79
CA SER A 20 9.57 14.93 -10.42
C SER A 20 9.91 16.27 -11.06
N LYS A 21 10.52 17.15 -10.26
CA LYS A 21 11.06 18.43 -10.73
C LYS A 21 12.44 18.29 -11.37
N THR A 22 13.15 17.19 -11.11
CA THR A 22 14.56 17.03 -11.49
C THR A 22 14.86 15.73 -12.22
N ARG A 23 14.06 14.67 -12.01
CA ARG A 23 14.29 13.35 -12.62
C ARG A 23 13.47 13.19 -13.89
N THR A 24 14.07 12.51 -14.87
CA THR A 24 13.40 12.09 -16.10
C THR A 24 13.69 10.61 -16.35
N LYS A 25 12.85 9.95 -17.16
CA LYS A 25 13.09 8.59 -17.65
C LYS A 25 12.70 8.47 -19.11
N ALA A 26 13.31 7.54 -19.83
CA ALA A 26 12.79 7.11 -21.13
C ALA A 26 11.55 6.24 -20.92
N ASN A 27 10.49 6.50 -21.67
CA ASN A 27 9.34 5.60 -21.74
C ASN A 27 9.66 4.40 -22.67
N ARG A 28 8.71 3.46 -22.81
CA ARG A 28 8.88 2.27 -23.66
C ARG A 28 9.14 2.55 -25.14
N PHE A 29 8.92 3.79 -25.60
CA PHE A 29 9.16 4.25 -26.96
C PHE A 29 10.46 5.06 -27.10
N GLY A 30 11.29 5.11 -26.05
CA GLY A 30 12.54 5.87 -26.03
C GLY A 30 12.36 7.39 -25.85
N VAL A 31 11.13 7.87 -25.61
CA VAL A 31 10.87 9.30 -25.39
C VAL A 31 11.14 9.64 -23.93
N THR A 32 11.99 10.64 -23.70
CA THR A 32 12.26 11.16 -22.35
C THR A 32 11.05 11.93 -21.82
N VAL A 33 10.56 11.51 -20.67
CA VAL A 33 9.44 12.13 -19.95
C VAL A 33 9.85 12.41 -18.50
N PRO A 34 9.19 13.36 -17.82
CA PRO A 34 9.36 13.53 -16.38
C PRO A 34 9.13 12.22 -15.62
N TYR A 35 9.93 11.97 -14.60
CA TYR A 35 9.72 10.84 -13.70
C TYR A 35 8.51 11.12 -12.79
N VAL A 36 7.81 10.09 -12.34
CA VAL A 36 6.79 10.21 -11.27
C VAL A 36 7.48 9.80 -9.99
N ASP A 37 7.70 10.76 -9.10
CA ASP A 37 8.40 10.54 -7.84
C ASP A 37 7.52 9.79 -6.84
N ASP A 38 6.21 10.04 -6.88
CA ASP A 38 5.26 9.49 -5.91
C ASP A 38 3.80 9.59 -6.36
N PHE A 39 2.89 9.12 -5.51
CA PHE A 39 1.45 9.36 -5.56
C PHE A 39 1.07 10.54 -4.65
N ASP A 40 0.08 11.33 -5.07
CA ASP A 40 -0.59 12.28 -4.18
C ASP A 40 -1.41 11.46 -3.19
N GLU A 41 -0.90 11.37 -1.97
CA GLU A 41 -1.42 10.46 -0.96
C GLU A 41 -2.87 10.76 -0.57
N GLU A 42 -3.21 12.04 -0.38
CA GLU A 42 -4.56 12.44 0.02
C GLU A 42 -5.57 12.19 -1.11
N LEU A 43 -5.24 12.59 -2.34
CA LEU A 43 -6.10 12.35 -3.48
C LEU A 43 -6.25 10.85 -3.76
N THR A 44 -5.18 10.07 -3.58
CA THR A 44 -5.20 8.60 -3.70
C THR A 44 -6.15 7.99 -2.66
N TRP A 45 -6.02 8.39 -1.40
CA TRP A 45 -6.88 7.91 -0.31
C TRP A 45 -8.35 8.24 -0.55
N GLN A 46 -8.66 9.49 -0.89
CA GLN A 46 -10.03 9.94 -1.13
C GLN A 46 -10.65 9.21 -2.33
N THR A 47 -9.91 9.05 -3.42
CA THR A 47 -10.35 8.31 -4.60
C THR A 47 -10.66 6.86 -4.23
N PHE A 48 -9.78 6.21 -3.47
CA PHE A 48 -9.99 4.85 -2.98
C PHE A 48 -11.28 4.71 -2.16
N LEU A 49 -11.51 5.61 -1.18
CA LEU A 49 -12.72 5.59 -0.37
C LEU A 49 -13.99 5.79 -1.19
N LEU A 50 -13.99 6.72 -2.14
CA LEU A 50 -15.14 6.96 -3.02
C LEU A 50 -15.46 5.73 -3.88
N VAL A 51 -14.44 5.08 -4.44
CA VAL A 51 -14.63 3.84 -5.21
C VAL A 51 -15.20 2.73 -4.32
N CYS A 52 -14.59 2.46 -3.17
CA CYS A 52 -15.06 1.44 -2.23
C CYS A 52 -16.50 1.69 -1.79
N GLN A 53 -16.85 2.95 -1.49
CA GLN A 53 -18.22 3.31 -1.14
C GLN A 53 -19.19 3.07 -2.30
N SER A 54 -18.81 3.48 -3.52
CA SER A 54 -19.67 3.32 -4.71
C SER A 54 -19.95 1.86 -5.07
N LEU A 55 -19.01 0.97 -4.75
CA LEU A 55 -19.11 -0.47 -4.98
C LEU A 55 -19.73 -1.22 -3.79
N GLY A 56 -20.09 -0.52 -2.70
CA GLY A 56 -20.69 -1.12 -1.52
C GLY A 56 -19.72 -2.02 -0.73
N CYS A 57 -18.42 -1.71 -0.77
CA CYS A 57 -17.41 -2.48 -0.05
C CYS A 57 -17.60 -2.39 1.48
N ASP A 58 -17.18 -3.45 2.18
CA ASP A 58 -17.07 -3.43 3.65
C ASP A 58 -15.93 -2.51 4.09
N MET A 59 -16.30 -1.35 4.62
CA MET A 59 -15.34 -0.32 5.05
C MET A 59 -14.50 -0.74 6.26
N SER A 60 -14.83 -1.85 6.93
CA SER A 60 -13.97 -2.43 7.97
C SER A 60 -12.84 -3.29 7.43
N ARG A 61 -12.84 -3.64 6.14
CA ARG A 61 -11.88 -4.56 5.53
C ARG A 61 -10.96 -3.90 4.51
N LEU A 62 -10.90 -2.57 4.50
CA LEU A 62 -10.04 -1.81 3.61
C LEU A 62 -8.57 -2.15 3.87
N SER A 63 -7.87 -2.57 2.82
CA SER A 63 -6.45 -2.92 2.91
C SER A 63 -5.67 -2.21 1.81
N VAL A 64 -4.41 -1.91 2.08
CA VAL A 64 -3.50 -1.30 1.10
C VAL A 64 -2.35 -2.24 0.78
N VAL A 65 -1.98 -2.30 -0.49
CA VAL A 65 -0.88 -3.13 -0.98
C VAL A 65 -0.13 -2.37 -2.07
N GLY A 66 1.18 -2.54 -2.14
CA GLY A 66 1.96 -1.92 -3.20
C GLY A 66 3.40 -2.40 -3.24
N TYR A 67 4.03 -2.23 -4.39
CA TYR A 67 5.39 -2.70 -4.66
C TYR A 67 6.33 -1.56 -5.05
N SER A 68 7.55 -1.54 -4.49
CA SER A 68 8.58 -0.54 -4.76
C SER A 68 8.06 0.87 -4.47
N MET A 69 7.96 1.76 -5.46
CA MET A 69 7.27 3.05 -5.34
C MET A 69 5.82 2.91 -4.82
N GLY A 70 5.09 1.89 -5.26
CA GLY A 70 3.76 1.59 -4.71
C GLY A 70 3.81 1.07 -3.27
N GLY A 71 4.89 0.40 -2.87
CA GLY A 71 5.10 -0.03 -1.49
C GLY A 71 5.40 1.16 -0.58
N GLN A 72 6.11 2.17 -1.08
CA GLN A 72 6.30 3.45 -0.41
C GLN A 72 4.95 4.17 -0.26
N ALA A 73 4.14 4.23 -1.32
CA ALA A 73 2.79 4.78 -1.24
C ALA A 73 1.89 4.03 -0.22
N ALA A 74 2.02 2.70 -0.12
CA ALA A 74 1.33 1.93 0.91
C ALA A 74 1.79 2.29 2.32
N TRP A 75 3.08 2.54 2.54
CA TRP A 75 3.60 3.07 3.80
C TRP A 75 3.06 4.45 4.12
N ASP A 76 3.05 5.37 3.15
CA ASP A 76 2.54 6.73 3.29
C ASP A 76 1.05 6.70 3.72
N LEU A 77 0.22 5.91 3.02
CA LEU A 77 -1.19 5.70 3.36
C LEU A 77 -1.37 5.08 4.76
N MET A 78 -0.53 4.12 5.16
CA MET A 78 -0.58 3.58 6.52
C MET A 78 -0.16 4.60 7.57
N CYS A 79 0.82 5.46 7.30
CA CYS A 79 1.24 6.51 8.22
C CYS A 79 0.16 7.56 8.45
N ARG A 80 -0.62 7.91 7.40
CA ARG A 80 -1.67 8.95 7.48
C ARG A 80 -3.06 8.44 7.79
N HIS A 81 -3.38 7.22 7.37
CA HIS A 81 -4.74 6.68 7.45
C HIS A 81 -4.81 5.27 8.03
N GLY A 82 -3.71 4.72 8.55
CA GLY A 82 -3.64 3.35 9.10
C GLY A 82 -4.70 3.02 10.14
N SER A 83 -5.16 4.00 10.93
CA SER A 83 -6.25 3.78 11.89
C SER A 83 -7.61 3.45 11.26
N ASN A 84 -7.77 3.65 9.95
CA ASN A 84 -8.96 3.33 9.15
C ASN A 84 -8.74 2.11 8.23
N LEU A 85 -7.54 1.51 8.25
CA LEU A 85 -7.19 0.34 7.45
C LEU A 85 -7.26 -0.91 8.33
N ALA A 86 -7.73 -2.01 7.74
CA ALA A 86 -7.62 -3.33 8.32
C ALA A 86 -6.16 -3.80 8.29
N ALA A 87 -5.53 -3.72 7.12
CA ALA A 87 -4.17 -4.15 6.92
C ALA A 87 -3.41 -3.34 5.86
N GLY A 88 -2.08 -3.41 5.93
CA GLY A 88 -1.19 -2.95 4.87
C GLY A 88 -0.07 -3.93 4.57
N VAL A 89 0.23 -4.06 3.28
CA VAL A 89 1.15 -5.05 2.73
C VAL A 89 2.14 -4.38 1.77
N PRO A 90 3.13 -3.65 2.28
CA PRO A 90 4.15 -3.05 1.43
C PRO A 90 5.16 -4.11 0.97
N PHE A 91 5.53 -4.06 -0.31
CA PHE A 91 6.55 -4.90 -0.92
C PHE A 91 7.77 -4.06 -1.32
N ALA A 92 8.97 -4.50 -0.95
CA ALA A 92 10.25 -3.88 -1.33
C ALA A 92 10.25 -2.36 -1.13
N ALA A 93 9.83 -1.93 0.06
CA ALA A 93 9.72 -0.54 0.45
C ALA A 93 9.98 -0.35 1.94
N CYS A 94 10.65 0.74 2.28
CA CYS A 94 10.85 1.18 3.65
C CYS A 94 9.75 2.16 4.08
N CYS A 95 9.48 2.20 5.38
CA CYS A 95 8.59 3.19 5.98
C CYS A 95 9.30 4.55 5.98
N CYS A 96 9.27 5.25 4.85
CA CYS A 96 9.85 6.58 4.75
C CYS A 96 8.88 7.62 5.32
N TRP A 97 8.88 7.79 6.64
CA TRP A 97 8.31 9.02 7.20
C TRP A 97 9.14 10.18 6.67
N LYS A 98 8.60 10.92 5.67
CA LYS A 98 9.29 12.01 5.00
C LYS A 98 9.66 13.11 6.00
N GLY A 99 10.81 13.02 6.67
CA GLY A 99 11.44 14.07 7.47
C GLY A 99 10.49 14.98 8.24
N ASP A 100 9.72 14.44 9.19
CA ASP A 100 8.76 15.18 10.02
C ASP A 100 7.58 15.85 9.26
N SER A 101 7.29 15.44 8.02
CA SER A 101 6.17 16.01 7.22
C SER A 101 4.78 15.79 7.83
N TRP A 102 4.67 14.87 8.79
CA TRP A 102 3.43 14.56 9.50
C TRP A 102 3.66 14.63 11.00
N LYS A 103 2.61 14.95 11.76
CA LYS A 103 2.73 14.97 13.23
C LYS A 103 3.02 13.56 13.73
N LEU A 104 4.08 13.43 14.53
CA LEU A 104 4.49 12.14 15.07
C LEU A 104 3.36 11.42 15.80
N GLN A 105 2.52 12.15 16.53
CA GLN A 105 1.39 11.57 17.25
C GLN A 105 0.37 10.91 16.31
N ASP A 106 0.12 11.50 15.13
CA ASP A 106 -0.82 10.95 14.15
C ASP A 106 -0.23 9.69 13.51
N VAL A 107 1.06 9.71 13.15
CA VAL A 107 1.77 8.54 12.62
C VAL A 107 1.78 7.39 13.64
N VAL A 108 2.06 7.69 14.91
CA VAL A 108 2.00 6.70 15.99
C VAL A 108 0.60 6.12 16.13
N LEU A 109 -0.44 6.97 16.15
CA LEU A 109 -1.82 6.52 16.25
C LEU A 109 -2.18 5.58 15.10
N ASN A 110 -1.87 5.96 13.86
CA ASN A 110 -2.19 5.17 12.68
C ASN A 110 -1.44 3.84 12.63
N LEU A 111 -0.11 3.87 12.81
CA LEU A 111 0.72 2.66 12.76
C LEU A 111 0.55 1.76 13.99
N SER A 112 0.05 2.27 15.12
CA SER A 112 -0.28 1.42 16.27
C SER A 112 -1.52 0.54 16.03
N ARG A 113 -2.40 0.92 15.10
CA ARG A 113 -3.67 0.26 14.82
C ARG A 113 -3.70 -0.59 13.55
N VAL A 114 -2.97 -0.22 12.51
CA VAL A 114 -3.00 -1.01 11.26
C VAL A 114 -2.29 -2.35 11.43
N THR A 115 -2.81 -3.43 10.85
CA THR A 115 -2.11 -4.72 10.79
C THR A 115 -1.12 -4.69 9.63
N ILE A 116 0.16 -5.03 9.85
CA ILE A 116 1.22 -4.86 8.85
C ILE A 116 1.91 -6.20 8.61
N ARG A 117 1.95 -6.62 7.33
CA ARG A 117 2.80 -7.70 6.86
C ARG A 117 3.58 -7.21 5.65
N SER A 118 4.85 -6.85 5.86
CA SER A 118 5.73 -6.39 4.79
C SER A 118 6.49 -7.56 4.17
N TYR A 119 6.74 -7.50 2.87
CA TYR A 119 7.55 -8.47 2.15
C TYR A 119 8.71 -7.78 1.45
N CYS A 120 9.89 -8.36 1.52
CA CYS A 120 11.05 -7.91 0.77
C CYS A 120 11.87 -9.12 0.33
N GLY A 121 12.53 -9.09 -0.82
CA GLY A 121 13.53 -10.13 -1.09
C GLY A 121 14.66 -10.01 -0.08
N LYS A 122 15.19 -11.13 0.40
CA LYS A 122 16.22 -11.14 1.46
C LYS A 122 17.47 -10.35 1.09
N ALA A 123 17.85 -10.38 -0.19
CA ALA A 123 19.01 -9.66 -0.71
C ALA A 123 18.71 -8.21 -1.11
N ASP A 124 17.46 -7.76 -1.01
CA ASP A 124 17.07 -6.36 -1.22
C ASP A 124 17.28 -5.59 0.10
N THR A 125 17.63 -4.31 0.02
CA THR A 125 17.88 -3.44 1.19
C THR A 125 16.77 -2.43 1.42
N THR A 126 15.69 -2.49 0.63
CA THR A 126 14.54 -1.59 0.69
C THR A 126 13.54 -1.95 1.79
N TYR A 127 14.03 -2.34 2.98
CA TYR A 127 13.23 -2.50 4.19
C TYR A 127 13.95 -1.86 5.37
N SER A 128 13.25 -1.64 6.48
CA SER A 128 13.81 -0.91 7.64
C SER A 128 13.53 -1.62 8.96
N TRP A 129 14.54 -2.32 9.49
CA TRP A 129 14.49 -2.91 10.83
C TRP A 129 14.09 -1.90 11.90
N ARG A 130 14.65 -0.69 11.81
CA ARG A 130 14.46 0.36 12.79
C ARG A 130 13.00 0.77 12.88
N ASP A 131 12.30 0.84 11.76
CA ASP A 131 10.89 1.24 11.75
C ASP A 131 10.01 0.16 12.37
N PHE A 132 10.26 -1.12 12.08
CA PHE A 132 9.53 -2.22 12.72
C PHE A 132 9.75 -2.27 14.23
N SER A 133 11.01 -2.18 14.69
CA SER A 133 11.31 -2.11 16.12
C SER A 133 10.65 -0.91 16.79
N TRP A 134 10.67 0.26 16.14
CA TRP A 134 10.01 1.46 16.64
C TRP A 134 8.48 1.29 16.72
N ILE A 135 7.83 0.77 15.68
CA ILE A 135 6.38 0.49 15.68
C ILE A 135 6.04 -0.47 16.83
N ALA A 136 6.83 -1.53 17.01
CA ALA A 136 6.62 -2.50 18.07
C ALA A 136 6.65 -1.86 19.47
N GLU A 137 7.63 -1.00 19.74
CA GLU A 137 7.70 -0.24 21.00
C GLU A 137 6.46 0.65 21.20
N ARG A 138 5.99 1.31 20.14
CA ARG A 138 4.76 2.13 20.19
C ARG A 138 3.49 1.31 20.41
N ARG A 139 3.50 0.02 20.07
CA ARG A 139 2.44 -0.95 20.38
C ARG A 139 2.61 -1.62 21.75
N GLY A 140 3.59 -1.21 22.55
CA GLY A 140 3.88 -1.82 23.85
C GLY A 140 4.46 -3.23 23.76
N ARG A 141 5.13 -3.56 22.65
CA ARG A 141 5.85 -4.82 22.44
C ARG A 141 7.36 -4.63 22.63
N ALA A 142 8.07 -5.74 22.81
CA ALA A 142 9.53 -5.72 22.79
C ALA A 142 10.04 -5.27 21.42
N PRO A 143 11.20 -4.59 21.31
CA PRO A 143 11.72 -4.11 20.03
C PRO A 143 12.35 -5.21 19.16
N TYR A 144 12.42 -6.45 19.65
CA TYR A 144 13.03 -7.58 18.94
C TYR A 144 11.98 -8.59 18.48
N PRO A 145 12.06 -9.07 17.23
CA PRO A 145 11.11 -10.03 16.69
C PRO A 145 11.45 -11.47 17.11
N TRP A 146 10.43 -12.32 17.09
CA TRP A 146 10.59 -13.76 16.94
C TRP A 146 10.92 -14.08 15.48
N GLN A 147 11.84 -15.01 15.25
CA GLN A 147 12.18 -15.45 13.90
C GLN A 147 11.67 -16.86 13.67
N ARG A 148 11.08 -17.08 12.49
CA ARG A 148 10.75 -18.41 11.98
C ARG A 148 11.00 -18.49 10.48
N ASN A 149 11.32 -19.68 10.00
CA ASN A 149 11.39 -19.96 8.57
C ASN A 149 10.08 -20.61 8.12
N GLN A 150 9.65 -20.26 6.92
CA GLN A 150 8.50 -20.87 6.26
C GLN A 150 8.93 -21.29 4.85
N ASP A 151 8.86 -22.58 4.58
CA ASP A 151 9.15 -23.11 3.25
C ASP A 151 7.88 -23.00 2.38
N HIS A 152 8.09 -22.65 1.12
CA HIS A 152 7.07 -22.54 0.09
C HIS A 152 7.40 -23.47 -1.09
N ALA A 153 6.51 -23.55 -2.07
CA ALA A 153 6.76 -24.33 -3.28
C ALA A 153 7.96 -23.79 -4.09
N ASP A 154 8.48 -24.61 -5.01
CA ASP A 154 9.49 -24.23 -6.01
C ASP A 154 10.80 -23.66 -5.45
N GLY A 155 11.18 -24.08 -4.25
CA GLY A 155 12.43 -23.65 -3.60
C GLY A 155 12.39 -22.21 -3.07
N VAL A 156 11.20 -21.61 -3.00
CA VAL A 156 10.96 -20.33 -2.33
C VAL A 156 10.87 -20.58 -0.83
N SER A 157 11.45 -19.70 -0.02
CA SER A 157 11.30 -19.72 1.43
C SER A 157 11.23 -18.31 1.99
N THR A 158 10.63 -18.16 3.16
CA THR A 158 10.47 -16.87 3.83
C THR A 158 11.04 -16.93 5.23
N GLU A 159 11.96 -16.01 5.54
CA GLU A 159 12.34 -15.68 6.90
C GLU A 159 11.34 -14.66 7.45
N VAL A 160 10.48 -15.10 8.37
CA VAL A 160 9.47 -14.25 8.99
C VAL A 160 10.00 -13.75 10.33
N PHE A 161 10.04 -12.43 10.45
CA PHE A 161 10.35 -11.71 11.68
C PHE A 161 9.06 -11.10 12.22
N GLU A 162 8.62 -11.60 13.36
CA GLU A 162 7.32 -11.32 13.95
C GLU A 162 7.47 -10.64 15.31
N TRP A 163 7.01 -9.40 15.44
CA TRP A 163 6.90 -8.72 16.73
C TRP A 163 5.60 -9.07 17.45
N ASP A 164 4.53 -9.20 16.68
CA ASP A 164 3.28 -9.87 17.03
C ASP A 164 2.52 -10.25 15.75
N TRP A 165 1.35 -10.88 15.89
CA TRP A 165 0.53 -11.30 14.75
C TRP A 165 0.08 -10.15 13.82
N ARG A 166 0.17 -8.89 14.28
CA ARG A 166 -0.15 -7.66 13.51
C ARG A 166 1.08 -6.93 12.98
N LEU A 167 2.29 -7.43 13.19
CA LEU A 167 3.52 -6.76 12.77
C LEU A 167 4.58 -7.78 12.35
N GLN A 168 4.65 -8.02 11.04
CA GLN A 168 5.51 -9.01 10.42
C GLN A 168 6.35 -8.38 9.31
N LEU A 169 7.65 -8.72 9.28
CA LEU A 169 8.56 -8.51 8.15
C LEU A 169 8.95 -9.88 7.58
N CYS A 170 8.65 -10.09 6.31
CA CYS A 170 8.87 -11.35 5.60
C CYS A 170 9.98 -11.18 4.56
N LEU A 171 11.14 -11.80 4.79
CA LEU A 171 12.25 -11.79 3.85
C LEU A 171 12.21 -13.03 2.95
N VAL A 172 11.91 -12.82 1.67
CA VAL A 172 11.69 -13.88 0.68
C VAL A 172 13.01 -14.28 0.01
N ASN A 173 13.28 -15.57 -0.04
CA ASN A 173 14.40 -16.21 -0.73
C ASN A 173 13.89 -16.98 -1.95
N GLY A 174 14.81 -17.32 -2.86
CA GLY A 174 14.48 -18.16 -4.03
C GLY A 174 13.75 -17.42 -5.15
N THR A 175 13.76 -16.08 -5.17
CA THR A 175 13.15 -15.27 -6.23
C THR A 175 14.15 -14.94 -7.34
N ALA A 176 13.68 -14.79 -8.58
CA ALA A 176 14.51 -14.42 -9.73
C ALA A 176 15.09 -12.99 -9.60
N SER A 177 14.39 -12.11 -8.88
CA SER A 177 14.83 -10.77 -8.53
C SER A 177 14.55 -10.53 -7.05
N CYS A 178 15.57 -10.06 -6.31
CA CYS A 178 15.40 -9.71 -4.91
C CYS A 178 14.43 -8.53 -4.73
N HIS A 179 14.39 -7.61 -5.71
CA HIS A 179 13.45 -6.50 -5.66
C HIS A 179 12.03 -6.97 -5.97
N CYS A 180 11.83 -7.78 -7.00
CA CYS A 180 10.50 -8.18 -7.48
C CYS A 180 9.92 -9.40 -6.75
N CYS A 181 9.88 -9.38 -5.41
CA CYS A 181 9.33 -10.50 -4.62
C CYS A 181 7.79 -10.61 -4.64
N TRP A 182 7.09 -9.52 -4.97
CA TRP A 182 5.62 -9.47 -4.98
C TRP A 182 4.97 -10.49 -5.93
N ASP A 183 5.59 -10.71 -7.08
CA ASP A 183 5.12 -11.62 -8.12
C ASP A 183 5.00 -13.05 -7.60
N VAL A 184 6.03 -13.53 -6.90
CA VAL A 184 6.06 -14.85 -6.27
C VAL A 184 5.03 -14.95 -5.16
N VAL A 185 4.86 -13.91 -4.34
CA VAL A 185 3.91 -13.94 -3.21
C VAL A 185 2.46 -13.95 -3.71
N PHE A 186 2.12 -13.14 -4.72
CA PHE A 186 0.76 -13.06 -5.25
C PHE A 186 0.34 -14.29 -6.05
N HIS A 187 1.23 -14.83 -6.88
CA HIS A 187 0.92 -16.01 -7.69
C HIS A 187 0.86 -17.30 -6.87
N ASN A 188 1.44 -17.33 -5.67
CA ASN A 188 1.48 -18.51 -4.81
C ASN A 188 0.60 -18.36 -3.56
N GLU A 189 -0.63 -17.87 -3.74
CA GLU A 189 -1.59 -17.67 -2.63
C GLU A 189 -1.83 -18.94 -1.81
N GLU A 190 -1.82 -20.13 -2.43
CA GLU A 190 -1.98 -21.41 -1.71
C GLU A 190 -0.89 -21.65 -0.65
N SER A 191 0.28 -21.04 -0.83
CA SER A 191 1.42 -21.19 0.07
C SER A 191 1.62 -19.98 0.99
N PHE A 192 1.39 -18.76 0.47
CA PHE A 192 1.57 -17.51 1.23
C PHE A 192 0.34 -17.10 2.04
N LEU A 193 -0.85 -17.53 1.61
CA LEU A 193 -2.14 -17.24 2.23
C LEU A 193 -2.33 -15.72 2.48
N LEU A 194 -1.81 -14.87 1.60
CA LEU A 194 -1.83 -13.44 1.78
C LEU A 194 -3.25 -12.91 1.70
N PHE A 195 -3.97 -13.24 0.63
CA PHE A 195 -5.35 -12.82 0.45
C PHE A 195 -6.24 -13.49 1.50
N THR A 196 -6.04 -14.78 1.76
CA THR A 196 -6.75 -15.51 2.81
C THR A 196 -6.55 -14.89 4.20
N TRP A 197 -5.35 -14.39 4.49
CA TRP A 197 -5.07 -13.64 5.70
C TRP A 197 -5.78 -12.29 5.70
N LEU A 198 -5.69 -11.51 4.61
CA LEU A 198 -6.38 -10.21 4.48
C LEU A 198 -7.89 -10.33 4.70
N GLU A 199 -8.51 -11.45 4.34
CA GLU A 199 -9.94 -11.66 4.57
C GLU A 199 -10.35 -11.70 6.03
N GLN A 200 -9.44 -12.09 6.91
CA GLN A 200 -9.70 -12.30 8.34
C GLN A 200 -9.47 -11.03 9.16
N ILE A 201 -8.92 -9.97 8.55
CA ILE A 201 -8.55 -8.74 9.25
C ILE A 201 -9.65 -7.70 9.13
N HIS A 202 -10.02 -7.12 10.26
CA HIS A 202 -10.96 -6.01 10.33
C HIS A 202 -10.33 -4.84 11.08
N CYS A 203 -10.62 -3.64 10.60
CA CYS A 203 -10.35 -2.40 11.29
C CYS A 203 -11.34 -2.25 12.46
N GLU A 204 -10.82 -2.05 13.66
CA GLU A 204 -11.63 -1.85 14.89
C GLU A 204 -12.42 -0.53 14.85
N THR A 205 -11.90 0.48 14.15
CA THR A 205 -12.51 1.80 14.01
C THR A 205 -12.70 2.14 12.54
N PRO A 206 -13.61 1.46 11.83
CA PRO A 206 -13.81 1.67 10.41
C PRO A 206 -14.29 3.09 10.13
N ILE A 207 -13.77 3.68 9.06
CA ILE A 207 -14.19 5.01 8.63
C ILE A 207 -15.70 5.02 8.32
N GLN A 208 -16.40 6.00 8.90
CA GLN A 208 -17.79 6.26 8.57
C GLN A 208 -17.82 7.28 7.45
N VAL A 209 -18.09 6.82 6.22
CA VAL A 209 -18.24 7.74 5.08
C VAL A 209 -19.69 8.19 5.00
N THR A 210 -19.98 9.42 5.43
CA THR A 210 -21.29 10.04 5.24
C THR A 210 -21.52 10.35 3.78
N LEU A 211 -22.66 9.90 3.23
CA LEU A 211 -23.12 10.19 1.87
C LEU A 211 -23.53 11.67 1.75
N ASP A 212 -22.57 12.58 1.68
CA ASP A 212 -22.86 13.90 1.12
C ASP A 212 -22.78 13.80 -0.40
N LYS A 213 -23.95 13.68 -1.04
CA LYS A 213 -24.13 13.63 -2.51
C LYS A 213 -23.47 14.81 -3.25
N HIS A 214 -23.04 15.85 -2.53
CA HIS A 214 -22.42 17.05 -3.08
C HIS A 214 -20.88 17.00 -3.14
N SER A 215 -20.18 16.17 -2.36
CA SER A 215 -18.71 16.22 -2.26
C SER A 215 -17.98 15.46 -3.38
N ALA A 216 -18.52 14.31 -3.81
CA ALA A 216 -17.88 13.47 -4.83
C ALA A 216 -17.79 14.14 -6.22
N LEU A 217 -18.72 15.04 -6.55
CA LEU A 217 -18.74 15.76 -7.84
C LEU A 217 -17.99 17.09 -7.80
N GLN A 218 -17.85 17.74 -6.64
CA GLN A 218 -17.08 18.97 -6.51
C GLN A 218 -15.57 18.72 -6.60
N PHE A 219 -15.08 17.58 -6.08
CA PHE A 219 -13.65 17.29 -6.02
C PHE A 219 -12.97 17.20 -7.40
N TRP A 220 -13.68 16.61 -8.38
CA TRP A 220 -13.23 16.55 -9.77
C TRP A 220 -13.49 17.85 -10.54
N GLY A 221 -14.49 18.66 -10.12
CA GLY A 221 -14.85 19.92 -10.77
C GLY A 221 -13.87 21.06 -10.54
N ASP A 222 -13.21 21.09 -9.38
CA ASP A 222 -12.26 22.16 -9.00
C ASP A 222 -10.80 21.85 -9.36
N SER A 223 -10.48 20.59 -9.68
CA SER A 223 -9.11 20.12 -9.95
C SER A 223 -8.81 19.90 -11.44
N LEU A 224 -9.83 19.96 -12.31
CA LEU A 224 -9.67 19.84 -13.76
C LEU A 224 -9.70 21.23 -14.40
N PRO A 225 -8.68 21.64 -15.21
CA PRO A 225 -8.89 22.69 -16.19
C PRO A 225 -10.07 22.26 -17.07
N ARG A 226 -11.08 23.12 -17.21
CA ARG A 226 -12.40 22.87 -17.86
C ARG A 226 -12.34 22.50 -19.36
N GLN A 227 -11.44 21.65 -19.82
CA GLN A 227 -11.27 21.37 -21.24
C GLN A 227 -11.30 19.91 -21.70
N ASN A 228 -11.33 18.90 -20.84
CA ASN A 228 -11.44 17.51 -21.34
C ASN A 228 -12.29 16.63 -20.40
N THR A 229 -13.62 16.75 -20.47
CA THR A 229 -14.57 15.82 -19.82
C THR A 229 -15.05 14.74 -20.79
N GLU A 230 -14.12 14.11 -21.51
CA GLU A 230 -14.42 12.89 -22.27
C GLU A 230 -13.43 11.79 -21.86
N SER A 231 -13.98 10.61 -21.55
CA SER A 231 -13.34 9.31 -21.28
C SER A 231 -12.81 9.01 -19.87
N VAL A 232 -13.72 8.77 -18.92
CA VAL A 232 -13.47 7.77 -17.86
C VAL A 232 -14.03 6.44 -18.36
N HIS A 233 -13.15 5.55 -18.83
CA HIS A 233 -13.53 4.19 -19.21
C HIS A 233 -13.42 3.26 -17.99
N VAL A 234 -14.58 2.85 -17.46
CA VAL A 234 -14.67 1.72 -16.53
C VAL A 234 -14.68 0.44 -17.37
N CYS A 235 -13.58 -0.30 -17.37
CA CYS A 235 -13.54 -1.65 -17.96
C CYS A 235 -14.14 -2.63 -16.96
N PHE A 236 -15.26 -3.25 -17.33
CA PHE A 236 -15.78 -4.44 -16.67
C PHE A 236 -15.15 -5.66 -17.33
N GLU A 237 -14.23 -6.34 -16.65
CA GLU A 237 -13.90 -7.72 -17.02
C GLU A 237 -14.89 -8.65 -16.31
N LYS A 238 -15.76 -9.29 -17.10
CA LYS A 238 -16.54 -10.44 -16.66
C LYS A 238 -15.67 -11.68 -16.79
N ASN A 239 -15.42 -12.39 -15.68
CA ASN A 239 -15.12 -13.81 -15.69
C ASN A 239 -16.03 -14.50 -14.68
#